data_AF-A0A959F2L7-F1
#
_entry.id   AF-A0A959F2L7-F1
#
_cell.length_a   1.000
_cell.length_b   1.000
_cell.length_c   1.000
_cell.angle_alpha   90.00
_cell.angle_beta   90.00
_cell.angle_gamma   90.00
#
_symmetry.space_group_name_H-M   'P 1'
#
loop_
_entity.id
_entity.type
_entity.pdbx_description
1 polymer ?
#
loop_
_entity_poly.entity_id
_entity_poly.type
_entity_poly.pdbx_seq_one_letter_code
_entity_poly.pdbx_strand_id
1 'polypeptide(L)'
;GRGGKYFSKLYLNDGAGNFIESAQAFEGVDESSIAFADMNNDGDLDLAYAGLNNDDVQKTYIYTNDGTGGFTQWGSLVAVGVEDAAIAFSDVDKDGLQDLLITGFTGPAATGTRVAKLYLNKYAYPALSFQEAAAANAPFEPIRGGSVAFADVNG
;
A
#
# COMPACT_ATOMS: atom_id res chain seq x y z
N GLY A 1 -27.39 2.40 -5.27
CA GLY A 1 -26.89 2.21 -3.89
C GLY A 1 -25.82 1.16 -3.94
N ARG A 2 -24.62 1.45 -3.42
CA ARG A 2 -23.52 0.47 -3.30
C ARG A 2 -23.96 -0.58 -2.26
N GLY A 3 -24.59 -1.66 -2.71
CA GLY A 3 -25.14 -2.72 -1.85
C GLY A 3 -24.39 -4.05 -1.97
N GLY A 4 -23.27 -4.08 -2.70
CA GLY A 4 -22.39 -5.23 -2.79
C GLY A 4 -21.23 -5.09 -1.80
N LYS A 5 -20.80 -6.20 -1.21
CA LYS A 5 -19.52 -6.22 -0.47
C LYS A 5 -18.38 -5.98 -1.46
N TYR A 6 -17.40 -5.18 -1.09
CA TYR A 6 -16.13 -5.08 -1.80
C TYR A 6 -15.31 -6.34 -1.55
N PHE A 7 -14.47 -6.71 -2.53
CA PHE A 7 -13.62 -7.89 -2.48
C PHE A 7 -12.22 -7.55 -2.97
N SER A 8 -11.22 -8.12 -2.30
CA SER A 8 -9.82 -8.13 -2.74
C SER A 8 -9.41 -9.58 -2.95
N LYS A 9 -8.85 -9.93 -4.10
CA LYS A 9 -8.52 -11.30 -4.48
C LYS A 9 -7.11 -11.40 -5.02
N LEU A 10 -6.42 -12.49 -4.68
CA LEU A 10 -5.11 -12.84 -5.21
C LEU A 10 -5.25 -14.03 -6.17
N TYR A 11 -4.66 -13.89 -7.35
CA TYR A 11 -4.57 -14.96 -8.33
C TYR A 11 -3.10 -15.33 -8.54
N LEU A 12 -2.78 -16.61 -8.41
CA LEU A 12 -1.44 -17.15 -8.60
C LEU A 12 -1.31 -17.66 -10.04
N ASN A 13 -0.27 -17.23 -10.74
CA ASN A 13 0.05 -17.69 -12.09
C ASN A 13 1.02 -18.88 -12.02
N ASP A 14 0.74 -19.95 -12.76
CA ASP A 14 1.62 -21.12 -12.87
C ASP A 14 2.80 -20.94 -13.84
N GLY A 15 2.95 -19.74 -14.42
CA GLY A 15 3.99 -19.40 -15.40
C GLY A 15 3.64 -19.80 -16.84
N ALA A 16 2.59 -20.60 -17.04
CA ALA A 16 2.02 -20.91 -18.34
C ALA A 16 0.80 -20.01 -18.69
N GLY A 17 0.46 -19.07 -17.80
CA GLY A 17 -0.68 -18.19 -17.96
C GLY A 17 -1.99 -18.78 -17.43
N ASN A 18 -1.94 -19.87 -16.66
CA ASN A 18 -3.09 -20.35 -15.91
C ASN A 18 -3.10 -19.70 -14.53
N PHE A 19 -4.29 -19.24 -14.12
CA PHE A 19 -4.47 -18.52 -12.87
C PHE A 19 -5.35 -19.31 -11.90
N ILE A 20 -4.89 -19.46 -10.66
CA ILE A 20 -5.64 -20.09 -9.58
C ILE A 20 -5.88 -19.05 -8.50
N GLU A 21 -7.14 -18.90 -8.07
CA GLU A 21 -7.47 -18.02 -6.94
C GLU A 21 -6.83 -18.57 -5.65
N SER A 22 -6.06 -17.74 -4.97
CA SER A 22 -5.49 -18.08 -3.66
C SER A 22 -6.60 -18.22 -2.62
N ALA A 23 -6.42 -19.13 -1.66
CA ALA A 23 -7.30 -19.25 -0.50
C ALA A 23 -7.10 -18.13 0.54
N GLN A 24 -6.08 -17.28 0.36
CA GLN A 24 -5.80 -16.14 1.23
C GLN A 24 -6.97 -15.17 1.23
N ALA A 25 -7.47 -14.83 2.42
CA ALA A 25 -8.50 -13.82 2.59
C ALA A 25 -7.85 -12.44 2.74
N PHE A 26 -8.36 -11.48 1.97
CA PHE A 26 -8.04 -10.07 2.09
C PHE A 26 -9.33 -9.29 2.36
N GLU A 27 -9.24 -8.27 3.20
CA GLU A 27 -10.36 -7.35 3.35
C GLU A 27 -10.59 -6.60 2.04
N GLY A 28 -11.84 -6.60 1.58
CA GLY A 28 -12.22 -5.93 0.34
C GLY A 28 -12.32 -4.42 0.50
N VAL A 29 -11.79 -3.69 -0.47
CA VAL A 29 -11.83 -2.23 -0.54
C VAL A 29 -12.23 -1.73 -1.93
N ASP A 30 -12.92 -0.59 -2.00
CA ASP A 30 -13.24 0.17 -3.22
C ASP A 30 -12.36 1.44 -3.31
N GLU A 31 -12.40 2.12 -4.46
CA GLU A 31 -11.64 3.35 -4.72
C GLU A 31 -10.15 3.15 -4.36
N SER A 32 -9.63 2.00 -4.77
CA SER A 32 -8.44 1.40 -4.19
C SER A 32 -7.21 1.49 -5.09
N SER A 33 -6.05 1.31 -4.45
CA SER A 33 -4.76 1.14 -5.11
C SER A 33 -4.02 -0.02 -4.46
N ILE A 34 -3.18 -0.69 -5.25
CA ILE A 34 -2.39 -1.85 -4.84
C ILE A 34 -1.00 -1.73 -5.46
N ALA A 35 0.02 -2.09 -4.70
CA ALA A 35 1.40 -2.16 -5.14
C ALA A 35 2.14 -3.30 -4.45
N PHE A 36 3.16 -3.82 -5.14
CA PHE A 36 4.06 -4.84 -4.63
C PHE A 36 5.47 -4.26 -4.53
N ALA A 37 6.20 -4.63 -3.48
CA ALA A 37 7.61 -4.29 -3.26
C ALA A 37 8.21 -5.29 -2.26
N ASP A 38 9.52 -5.54 -2.33
CA ASP A 38 10.23 -6.25 -1.27
C ASP A 38 10.45 -5.28 -0.10
N MET A 39 9.61 -5.35 0.94
CA MET A 39 9.61 -4.38 2.05
C MET A 39 10.50 -4.81 3.20
N ASN A 40 10.87 -6.10 3.28
CA ASN A 40 11.71 -6.66 4.35
C ASN A 40 13.06 -7.21 3.83
N ASN A 41 13.40 -6.96 2.56
CA ASN A 41 14.63 -7.38 1.89
C ASN A 41 14.88 -8.89 1.98
N ASP A 42 13.84 -9.72 1.93
CA ASP A 42 13.97 -11.18 1.88
C ASP A 42 13.97 -11.74 0.44
N GLY A 43 13.73 -10.88 -0.55
CA GLY A 43 13.71 -11.22 -1.97
C GLY A 43 12.32 -11.60 -2.50
N ASP A 44 11.31 -11.69 -1.63
CA ASP A 44 9.94 -11.97 -2.02
C ASP A 44 9.11 -10.68 -2.07
N LEU A 45 8.22 -10.57 -3.05
CA LEU A 45 7.37 -9.38 -3.17
C LEU A 45 6.28 -9.39 -2.10
N ASP A 46 6.32 -8.37 -1.25
CA ASP A 46 5.29 -8.04 -0.28
C ASP A 46 4.19 -7.18 -0.92
N LEU A 47 3.08 -6.98 -0.18
CA LEU A 47 1.87 -6.36 -0.69
C LEU A 47 1.45 -5.17 0.17
N ALA A 48 1.16 -4.02 -0.47
CA ALA A 48 0.40 -2.94 0.14
C ALA A 48 -0.81 -2.56 -0.71
N TYR A 49 -1.95 -2.31 -0.05
CA TYR A 49 -3.13 -1.78 -0.72
C TYR A 49 -3.94 -0.88 0.20
N ALA A 50 -4.65 0.07 -0.39
CA ALA A 50 -5.47 1.04 0.34
C ALA A 50 -6.79 1.28 -0.38
N GLY A 51 -7.82 1.70 0.35
CA GLY A 51 -9.13 2.05 -0.19
C GLY A 51 -10.19 2.18 0.90
N LEU A 52 -11.45 2.28 0.47
CA LEU A 52 -12.63 2.34 1.33
C LEU A 52 -13.15 0.92 1.61
N ASN A 53 -13.19 0.49 2.87
CA ASN A 53 -13.70 -0.83 3.22
C ASN A 53 -15.24 -0.90 3.23
N ASN A 54 -15.79 -2.08 3.55
CA ASN A 54 -17.24 -2.31 3.58
C ASN A 54 -18.00 -1.52 4.67
N ASP A 55 -17.30 -0.96 5.65
CA ASP A 55 -17.86 -0.14 6.72
C ASP A 55 -17.71 1.37 6.41
N ASP A 56 -17.39 1.72 5.16
CA ASP A 56 -17.07 3.08 4.71
C ASP A 56 -15.93 3.73 5.53
N VAL A 57 -14.94 2.91 5.94
CA VAL A 57 -13.72 3.36 6.61
C VAL A 57 -12.54 3.26 5.66
N GLN A 58 -11.80 4.35 5.50
CA GLN A 58 -10.57 4.32 4.72
C GLN A 58 -9.49 3.50 5.43
N LYS A 59 -8.83 2.62 4.68
CA LYS A 59 -7.87 1.65 5.21
C LYS A 59 -6.64 1.59 4.31
N THR A 60 -5.52 1.28 4.94
CA THR A 60 -4.28 0.88 4.28
C THR A 60 -3.81 -0.40 4.94
N TYR A 61 -3.51 -1.41 4.14
CA TYR A 61 -3.03 -2.70 4.57
C TYR A 61 -1.64 -2.96 4.00
N ILE A 62 -0.82 -3.61 4.80
CA ILE A 62 0.53 -4.05 4.44
C ILE A 62 0.62 -5.52 4.85
N TYR A 63 1.12 -6.35 3.96
CA TYR A 63 1.30 -7.78 4.16
C TYR A 63 2.69 -8.20 3.71
N THR A 64 3.38 -8.99 4.52
CA THR A 64 4.63 -9.65 4.12
C THR A 64 4.35 -11.01 3.49
N ASN A 65 5.05 -11.37 2.43
CA ASN A 65 4.96 -12.64 1.74
C ASN A 65 5.99 -13.63 2.31
N ASP A 66 5.66 -14.92 2.34
CA ASP A 66 6.58 -15.99 2.79
C ASP A 66 7.30 -16.71 1.63
N GLY A 67 7.22 -16.14 0.42
CA GLY A 67 7.77 -16.70 -0.82
C GLY A 67 6.96 -17.85 -1.42
N THR A 68 5.95 -18.35 -0.72
CA THR A 68 5.05 -19.41 -1.20
C THR A 68 3.64 -18.92 -1.50
N GLY A 69 3.43 -17.60 -1.43
CA GLY A 69 2.14 -16.95 -1.62
C GLY A 69 1.30 -16.88 -0.35
N GLY A 70 1.89 -17.19 0.82
CA GLY A 70 1.31 -16.95 2.12
C GLY A 70 1.59 -15.51 2.58
N PHE A 71 0.52 -14.74 2.80
CA PHE A 71 0.63 -13.34 3.19
C PHE A 71 0.25 -13.16 4.66
N THR A 72 1.15 -12.57 5.45
CA THR A 72 0.90 -12.21 6.84
C THR A 72 0.71 -10.72 6.96
N GLN A 73 -0.44 -10.29 7.50
CA GLN A 73 -0.69 -8.86 7.70
C GLN A 73 0.30 -8.29 8.72
N TRP A 74 1.01 -7.24 8.32
CA TRP A 74 1.92 -6.54 9.19
C TRP A 74 1.21 -5.44 9.98
N GLY A 75 1.14 -5.63 11.31
CA GLY A 75 0.75 -4.60 12.29
C GLY A 75 -0.64 -3.96 12.12
N SER A 76 -1.02 -3.08 13.05
CA SER A 76 -2.17 -2.19 12.90
C SER A 76 -1.73 -0.84 12.32
N LEU A 77 -2.31 -0.46 11.18
CA LEU A 77 -2.18 0.80 10.40
C LEU A 77 -1.10 1.78 10.88
N VAL A 78 0.10 1.70 10.29
CA VAL A 78 1.10 2.78 10.37
C VAL A 78 0.88 3.84 9.29
N ALA A 79 0.33 3.44 8.15
CA ALA A 79 -0.02 4.35 7.07
C ALA A 79 -1.44 4.92 7.27
N VAL A 80 -1.61 6.19 6.89
CA VAL A 80 -2.92 6.84 6.79
C VAL A 80 -3.86 5.98 5.94
N GLY A 81 -5.08 5.74 6.43
CA GLY A 81 -6.12 5.13 5.60
C GLY A 81 -6.61 6.13 4.56
N VAL A 82 -6.61 5.74 3.29
CA VAL A 82 -7.09 6.61 2.21
C VAL A 82 -8.03 5.87 1.25
N GLU A 83 -9.01 6.59 0.72
CA GLU A 83 -9.76 6.23 -0.48
C GLU A 83 -9.26 7.05 -1.68
N ASP A 84 -9.70 6.69 -2.89
CA ASP A 84 -9.21 7.26 -4.15
C ASP A 84 -7.68 7.25 -4.20
N ALA A 85 -7.14 6.11 -3.75
CA ALA A 85 -5.76 5.97 -3.36
C ALA A 85 -4.82 5.89 -4.56
N ALA A 86 -3.56 6.24 -4.33
CA ALA A 86 -2.44 5.84 -5.18
C ALA A 86 -1.23 5.51 -4.31
N ILE A 87 -0.57 4.39 -4.61
CA ILE A 87 0.57 3.85 -3.87
C ILE A 87 1.77 3.71 -4.81
N ALA A 88 2.95 4.11 -4.33
CA ALA A 88 4.22 3.83 -5.01
C ALA A 88 5.31 3.49 -3.98
N PHE A 89 6.26 2.67 -4.43
CA PHE A 89 7.45 2.31 -3.66
C PHE A 89 8.72 2.80 -4.36
N SER A 90 9.72 3.22 -3.57
CA SER A 90 11.07 3.52 -4.03
C SER A 90 12.00 3.66 -2.83
N ASP A 91 13.28 3.39 -2.99
CA ASP A 91 14.30 3.73 -2.00
C ASP A 91 14.64 5.22 -2.15
N VAL A 92 14.04 6.08 -1.32
CA VAL A 92 14.17 7.54 -1.45
C VAL A 92 15.27 8.13 -0.57
N ASP A 93 15.64 7.44 0.52
CA ASP A 93 16.73 7.86 1.41
C ASP A 93 18.06 7.10 1.18
N LYS A 94 18.08 6.19 0.21
CA LYS A 94 19.24 5.40 -0.24
C LYS A 94 19.77 4.45 0.84
N ASP A 95 18.89 3.96 1.72
CA ASP A 95 19.25 2.97 2.73
C ASP A 95 19.08 1.51 2.26
N GLY A 96 18.59 1.32 1.03
CA GLY A 96 18.39 0.01 0.42
C GLY A 96 17.06 -0.64 0.78
N LEU A 97 16.15 0.07 1.45
CA LEU A 97 14.79 -0.38 1.74
C LEU A 97 13.79 0.35 0.84
N GLN A 98 12.66 -0.29 0.54
CA GLN A 98 11.59 0.34 -0.24
C GLN A 98 10.69 1.20 0.65
N ASP A 99 10.78 2.52 0.46
CA ASP A 99 9.93 3.51 1.11
C ASP A 99 8.57 3.62 0.41
N LEU A 100 7.54 3.95 1.18
CA LEU A 100 6.15 3.98 0.74
C LEU A 100 5.65 5.41 0.57
N LEU A 101 5.26 5.79 -0.65
CA LEU A 101 4.43 6.97 -0.89
C LEU A 101 2.98 6.55 -1.07
N ILE A 102 2.10 7.17 -0.28
CA ILE A 102 0.65 7.01 -0.40
C ILE A 102 -0.03 8.36 -0.51
N THR A 103 -0.98 8.48 -1.42
CA THR A 103 -1.83 9.67 -1.57
C THR A 103 -3.28 9.27 -1.77
N GLY A 104 -4.20 10.17 -1.42
CA GLY A 104 -5.63 9.96 -1.56
C GLY A 104 -6.42 10.91 -0.68
N PHE A 105 -7.63 10.50 -0.32
CA PHE A 105 -8.52 11.25 0.55
C PHE A 105 -8.73 10.50 1.88
N THR A 106 -8.65 11.20 3.00
CA THR A 106 -8.85 10.62 4.34
C THR A 106 -9.94 11.37 5.10
N GLY A 107 -10.74 10.63 5.86
CA GLY A 107 -11.81 11.16 6.69
C GLY A 107 -13.18 11.17 6.00
N PRO A 108 -14.21 11.73 6.66
CA PRO A 108 -15.57 11.70 6.13
C PRO A 108 -15.70 12.47 4.82
N ALA A 109 -16.53 12.00 3.87
CA ALA A 109 -16.71 12.63 2.56
C ALA A 109 -16.98 14.15 2.58
N ALA A 110 -17.65 14.67 3.62
CA ALA A 110 -17.98 16.09 3.73
C ALA A 110 -16.85 16.97 4.30
N THR A 111 -15.91 16.40 5.07
CA THR A 111 -14.92 17.16 5.86
C THR A 111 -13.51 16.60 5.75
N GLY A 112 -13.32 15.52 5.00
CA GLY A 112 -12.03 14.89 4.81
C GLY A 112 -11.08 15.78 4.03
N THR A 113 -9.83 15.37 4.01
CA THR A 113 -8.75 16.11 3.36
C THR A 113 -8.01 15.20 2.40
N ARG A 114 -7.45 15.81 1.36
CA ARG A 114 -6.47 15.14 0.52
C ARG A 114 -5.17 15.03 1.31
N VAL A 115 -4.48 13.91 1.17
CA VAL A 115 -3.17 13.68 1.79
C VAL A 115 -2.20 13.09 0.77
N ALA A 116 -0.92 13.41 0.95
CA ALA A 116 0.20 12.69 0.38
C ALA A 116 1.21 12.50 1.51
N LYS A 117 1.58 11.25 1.76
CA LYS A 117 2.40 10.84 2.90
C LYS A 117 3.50 9.93 2.39
N LEU A 118 4.75 10.31 2.69
CA LEU A 118 5.90 9.46 2.50
C LEU A 118 6.26 8.81 3.83
N TYR A 119 6.43 7.50 3.79
CA TYR A 119 6.81 6.67 4.91
C TYR A 119 8.14 6.01 4.59
N LEU A 120 9.17 6.38 5.34
CA LEU A 120 10.48 5.77 5.25
C LEU A 120 10.43 4.39 5.88
N ASN A 121 10.86 3.37 5.14
CA ASN A 121 10.99 2.03 5.64
C ASN A 121 12.18 1.97 6.61
N LYS A 122 11.94 1.39 7.78
CA LYS A 122 12.92 1.22 8.85
C LYS A 122 12.94 -0.23 9.30
N TYR A 123 12.79 -1.15 8.34
CA TYR A 123 12.95 -2.57 8.58
C TYR A 123 14.28 -2.84 9.28
N ALA A 124 14.16 -3.50 10.43
CA ALA A 124 15.27 -4.00 11.21
C ALA A 124 14.84 -5.36 11.72
N TYR A 125 15.38 -6.43 11.13
CA TYR A 125 14.96 -7.80 11.42
C TYR A 125 14.80 -8.05 12.93
N PRO A 126 13.68 -8.63 13.37
CA PRO A 126 12.56 -9.17 12.58
C PRO A 126 11.41 -8.17 12.34
N ALA A 127 11.61 -6.90 12.65
CA ALA A 127 10.55 -5.90 12.64
C ALA A 127 10.58 -5.05 11.37
N LEU A 128 9.57 -5.24 10.52
CA LEU A 128 9.18 -4.20 9.56
C LEU A 128 8.62 -3.02 10.35
N SER A 129 8.97 -1.80 9.95
CA SER A 129 8.41 -0.57 10.52
C SER A 129 8.52 0.56 9.50
N PHE A 130 7.58 1.50 9.57
CA PHE A 130 7.54 2.66 8.70
C PHE A 130 7.50 3.93 9.54
N GLN A 131 8.30 4.92 9.16
CA GLN A 131 8.34 6.23 9.81
C GLN A 131 7.87 7.30 8.83
N GLU A 132 6.83 8.06 9.18
CA GLU A 132 6.41 9.20 8.36
C GLU A 132 7.56 10.21 8.21
N ALA A 133 7.89 10.57 6.97
CA ALA A 133 8.87 11.59 6.67
C ALA A 133 8.38 12.96 7.16
N ALA A 134 9.28 13.78 7.70
CA ALA A 134 8.94 15.14 8.11
C ALA A 134 8.39 15.95 6.93
N ALA A 135 7.44 16.86 7.19
CA ALA A 135 6.78 17.65 6.13
C ALA A 135 7.75 18.40 5.20
N ALA A 136 8.91 18.83 5.70
CA ALA A 136 9.96 19.46 4.89
C ALA A 136 10.57 18.53 3.82
N ASN A 137 10.52 17.22 4.06
CA ASN A 137 11.05 16.17 3.19
C ASN A 137 9.94 15.48 2.37
N ALA A 138 8.68 15.92 2.51
CA ALA A 138 7.53 15.42 1.79
C ALA A 138 6.63 16.57 1.30
N PRO A 139 7.14 17.48 0.44
CA PRO A 139 6.38 18.64 -0.07
C PRO A 139 5.39 18.24 -1.17
N PHE A 140 4.81 17.04 -1.08
CA PHE A 140 3.95 16.50 -2.12
C PHE A 140 2.58 17.17 -2.05
N GLU A 141 2.13 17.72 -3.17
CA GLU A 141 0.76 18.21 -3.29
C GLU A 141 -0.21 17.03 -3.25
N PRO A 142 -1.19 17.04 -2.34
CA PRO A 142 -2.06 15.89 -2.16
C PRO A 142 -3.08 15.78 -3.30
N ILE A 143 -3.10 14.62 -3.97
CA ILE A 143 -4.01 14.33 -5.09
C ILE A 143 -5.09 13.32 -4.66
N ARG A 144 -6.17 13.23 -5.45
CA ARG A 144 -7.30 12.29 -5.26
C ARG A 144 -7.68 11.72 -6.62
N GLY A 145 -7.77 10.40 -6.74
CA GLY A 145 -8.15 9.73 -8.00
C GLY A 145 -7.10 9.89 -9.10
N GLY A 146 -5.84 10.06 -8.73
CA GLY A 146 -4.70 10.20 -9.62
C GLY A 146 -3.77 8.99 -9.56
N SER A 147 -2.56 9.13 -10.10
CA SER A 147 -1.50 8.14 -9.99
C SER A 147 -0.25 8.80 -9.41
N VAL A 148 0.54 8.03 -8.66
CA VAL A 148 1.90 8.41 -8.24
C VAL A 148 2.88 7.40 -8.78
N ALA A 149 4.10 7.86 -9.03
CA ALA A 149 5.22 7.02 -9.44
C ALA A 149 6.53 7.70 -9.01
N PHE A 150 7.55 6.90 -8.73
CA PHE A 150 8.91 7.36 -8.58
C PHE A 150 9.74 6.94 -9.80
N ALA A 151 10.70 7.79 -10.17
CA ALA A 151 11.69 7.48 -11.18
C ALA A 151 12.98 8.23 -10.85
N ASP A 152 14.11 7.51 -10.84
CA ASP A 152 15.42 8.15 -10.92
C ASP A 152 15.65 8.58 -12.38
N VAL A 153 15.76 9.89 -12.60
CA VAL A 153 15.93 10.49 -13.93
C VAL A 153 17.32 11.11 -14.12
N ASN A 154 18.17 11.05 -13.10
CA ASN A 154 19.45 11.76 -13.07
C ASN A 154 20.63 10.94 -12.57
N GLY A 155 20.42 9.72 -12.07
CA GLY A 155 21.47 8.86 -11.52
C GLY A 155 22.10 9.41 -10.24
#